data_AF-A0A894JKU5-F1
#
_entry.id   AF-A0A894JKU5-F1
#
_cell.length_a   1.000
_cell.length_b   1.000
_cell.length_c   1.000
_cell.angle_alpha   90.00
_cell.angle_beta   90.00
_cell.angle_gamma   90.00
#
_symmetry.space_group_name_H-M   'P 1'
#
loop_
_entity.id
_entity.type
_entity.pdbx_description
1 polymer ?
#
loop_
_entity_poly.entity_id
_entity_poly.type
_entity_poly.pdbx_seq_one_letter_code
_entity_poly.pdbx_strand_id
1 'polypeptide(L)'
;GPGCPVCVLPMGRIDDALAIARTDGVIFTTFGDMMRVPGSHGSLLDAKADGADVRFVYSPLDALKLARQHPDQQVVFFAIGFETTPP
;
A
#
# COMPACT_ATOMS: atom_id res chain seq x y z
N GLY A 1 12.12 11.66 18.59
CA GLY A 1 11.56 10.35 18.22
C GLY A 1 12.02 9.97 16.83
N PRO A 2 11.89 8.70 16.39
CA PRO A 2 12.28 8.31 15.04
C PRO A 2 11.38 9.04 14.03
N GLY A 3 11.92 10.04 13.36
CA GLY A 3 11.17 11.04 12.58
C GLY A 3 10.70 10.57 11.20
N CYS A 4 10.55 9.27 10.98
CA CYS A 4 10.18 8.69 9.69
C CYS A 4 9.35 7.41 9.91
N PRO A 5 8.02 7.41 9.68
CA PRO A 5 7.14 6.26 9.91
C PRO A 5 7.52 5.05 9.04
N VAL A 6 7.99 5.33 7.82
CA VAL A 6 8.49 4.30 6.90
C VAL A 6 9.72 3.59 7.45
N CYS A 7 10.63 4.34 8.07
CA CYS A 7 11.93 3.86 8.52
C CYS A 7 11.85 2.94 9.76
N VAL A 8 10.70 2.92 10.44
CA VAL A 8 10.45 2.09 11.62
C VAL A 8 9.42 0.99 11.37
N LEU A 9 8.90 0.88 10.15
CA LEU A 9 7.90 -0.12 9.83
C LEU A 9 8.55 -1.52 9.84
N PRO A 10 8.02 -2.49 10.61
CA PRO A 10 8.56 -3.84 10.61
C PRO A 10 8.44 -4.47 9.22
N MET A 11 9.49 -5.19 8.77
CA MET A 11 9.49 -5.87 7.45
C MET A 11 8.26 -6.77 7.25
N GLY A 12 7.81 -7.46 8.30
CA GLY A 12 6.60 -8.30 8.22
C GLY A 12 5.34 -7.56 7.79
N ARG A 13 5.22 -6.24 8.09
CA ARG A 13 4.08 -5.43 7.61
C ARG A 13 4.15 -5.17 6.10
N ILE A 14 5.36 -5.10 5.52
CA ILE A 14 5.55 -5.01 4.07
C ILE A 14 5.20 -6.35 3.43
N ASP A 15 5.57 -7.46 4.06
CA ASP A 15 5.23 -8.80 3.55
C ASP A 15 3.71 -9.02 3.52
N ASP A 16 3.00 -8.59 4.57
CA ASP A 16 1.53 -8.60 4.59
C ASP A 16 0.95 -7.74 3.45
N ALA A 17 1.49 -6.54 3.23
CA ALA A 17 1.09 -5.65 2.14
C ALA A 17 1.31 -6.30 0.76
N LEU A 18 2.44 -6.96 0.55
CA LEU A 18 2.77 -7.67 -0.68
C LEU A 18 1.83 -8.86 -0.93
N ALA A 19 1.48 -9.61 0.13
CA ALA A 19 0.54 -10.72 0.02
C ALA A 19 -0.86 -10.23 -0.41
N ILE A 20 -1.34 -9.13 0.17
CA ILE A 20 -2.62 -8.53 -0.22
C ILE A 20 -2.56 -7.99 -1.65
N ALA A 21 -1.47 -7.28 -2.01
CA ALA A 21 -1.31 -6.71 -3.35
C ALA A 21 -1.34 -7.76 -4.47
N ARG A 22 -0.89 -8.99 -4.20
CA ARG A 22 -0.90 -10.11 -5.16
C ARG A 22 -2.21 -10.90 -5.18
N THR A 23 -3.23 -10.48 -4.43
CA THR A 23 -4.54 -11.13 -4.45
C THR A 23 -5.33 -10.74 -5.70
N ASP A 24 -5.90 -11.71 -6.40
CA ASP A 24 -6.67 -11.45 -7.61
C ASP A 24 -7.89 -10.54 -7.34
N GLY A 25 -8.12 -9.59 -8.23
CA GLY A 25 -9.22 -8.62 -8.10
C GLY A 25 -9.01 -7.55 -7.04
N VAL A 26 -7.80 -7.45 -6.47
CA VAL A 26 -7.43 -6.37 -5.54
C VAL A 26 -6.74 -5.22 -6.27
N ILE A 27 -7.22 -4.00 -6.02
CA ILE A 27 -6.49 -2.77 -6.30
C ILE A 27 -5.85 -2.33 -4.99
N PHE A 28 -4.53 -2.52 -4.87
CA PHE A 28 -3.79 -2.16 -3.69
C PHE A 28 -3.29 -0.72 -3.79
N THR A 29 -3.57 0.09 -2.77
CA THR A 29 -3.25 1.51 -2.74
C THR A 29 -2.42 1.87 -1.52
N THR A 30 -1.41 2.71 -1.69
CA THR A 30 -0.58 3.22 -0.59
C THR A 30 0.04 4.56 -0.95
N PHE A 31 0.75 5.19 -0.02
CA PHE A 31 1.51 6.40 -0.29
C PHE A 31 2.78 6.11 -1.11
N GLY A 32 3.27 7.11 -1.84
CA GLY A 32 4.40 6.94 -2.75
C GLY A 32 5.73 6.57 -2.07
N ASP A 33 5.90 6.94 -0.80
CA ASP A 33 7.06 6.60 0.03
C ASP A 33 7.16 5.09 0.33
N MET A 34 6.03 4.39 0.35
CA MET A 34 5.95 2.95 0.59
C MET A 34 6.34 2.09 -0.61
N MET A 35 6.28 2.64 -1.82
CA MET A 35 6.47 1.87 -3.05
C MET A 35 7.83 1.15 -3.10
N ARG A 36 8.87 1.74 -2.51
CA ARG A 36 10.26 1.24 -2.57
C ARG A 36 10.72 0.57 -1.28
N VAL A 37 9.84 0.45 -0.28
CA VAL A 37 10.22 -0.14 1.01
C VAL A 37 10.40 -1.64 0.81
N PRO A 38 11.57 -2.20 1.16
CA PRO A 38 11.83 -3.61 0.96
C PRO A 38 11.08 -4.47 1.99
N GLY A 39 10.39 -5.50 1.50
CA GLY A 39 9.97 -6.67 2.27
C GLY A 39 10.93 -7.84 2.04
N SER A 40 10.57 -9.01 2.56
CA SER A 40 11.33 -10.25 2.40
C SER A 40 11.37 -10.75 0.95
N HIS A 41 10.35 -10.40 0.15
CA HIS A 41 10.16 -10.87 -1.22
C HIS A 41 10.12 -9.72 -2.26
N GLY A 42 10.84 -8.63 -1.98
CA GLY A 42 10.88 -7.44 -2.82
C GLY A 42 10.03 -6.30 -2.28
N SER A 43 9.75 -5.31 -3.13
CA SER A 43 8.99 -4.10 -2.80
C SER A 43 7.64 -4.06 -3.51
N LEU A 44 6.76 -3.14 -3.11
CA LEU A 44 5.48 -2.91 -3.79
C LEU A 44 5.66 -2.48 -5.26
N LEU A 45 6.79 -1.84 -5.58
CA LEU A 45 7.18 -1.53 -6.95
C LEU A 45 7.52 -2.80 -7.75
N ASP A 46 8.17 -3.78 -7.13
CA ASP A 46 8.46 -5.07 -7.76
C ASP A 46 7.16 -5.86 -7.99
N ALA A 47 6.26 -5.90 -7.00
CA ALA A 47 4.94 -6.52 -7.15
C ALA A 47 4.15 -5.88 -8.30
N LYS A 48 4.22 -4.56 -8.46
CA LYS A 48 3.62 -3.85 -9.59
C LYS A 48 4.23 -4.28 -10.93
N ALA A 49 5.56 -4.43 -10.99
CA ALA A 49 6.26 -4.89 -12.19
C ALA A 49 5.88 -6.35 -12.54
N ASP A 50 5.57 -7.16 -11.53
CA ASP A 50 5.07 -8.54 -11.69
C ASP A 50 3.59 -8.62 -12.10
N GLY A 51 2.90 -7.48 -12.24
CA GLY A 51 1.51 -7.42 -12.71
C GLY A 51 0.44 -7.24 -11.63
N ALA A 52 0.82 -7.08 -10.35
CA ALA A 52 -0.13 -6.70 -9.31
C ALA A 52 -0.67 -5.27 -9.55
N ASP A 53 -1.97 -5.04 -9.31
CA ASP A 53 -2.57 -3.70 -9.43
C ASP A 53 -2.26 -2.85 -8.19
N VAL A 54 -1.02 -2.34 -8.15
CA VAL A 54 -0.54 -1.42 -7.11
C VAL A 54 -0.56 0.02 -7.62
N ARG A 55 -1.28 0.89 -6.92
CA ARG A 55 -1.41 2.32 -7.26
C ARG A 55 -0.97 3.19 -6.08
N PHE A 56 -0.13 4.17 -6.33
CA PHE A 56 0.15 5.17 -5.30
C PHE A 56 -1.01 6.18 -5.26
N VAL A 57 -1.35 6.65 -4.07
CA VAL A 57 -2.35 7.69 -3.83
C VAL A 57 -1.76 8.81 -2.99
N TYR A 58 -2.33 10.02 -3.12
CA TYR A 58 -1.92 11.17 -2.29
C TYR A 58 -2.74 11.27 -1.00
N SER A 59 -3.89 10.62 -0.95
CA SER A 59 -4.79 10.62 0.21
C SER A 59 -5.64 9.35 0.26
N PRO A 60 -6.15 8.97 1.45
CA PRO A 60 -7.13 7.89 1.58
C PRO A 60 -8.41 8.13 0.74
N LEU A 61 -8.77 9.41 0.52
CA LEU A 61 -9.93 9.77 -0.32
C LEU A 61 -9.75 9.36 -1.78
N ASP A 62 -8.51 9.26 -2.27
CA ASP A 62 -8.27 8.78 -3.64
C ASP A 62 -8.49 7.27 -3.74
N ALA A 63 -8.16 6.51 -2.69
CA ALA A 63 -8.53 5.09 -2.61
C ALA A 63 -10.06 4.90 -2.58
N LEU A 64 -10.79 5.76 -1.86
CA LEU A 64 -12.25 5.75 -1.88
C LEU A 64 -12.83 6.07 -3.26
N LYS A 65 -12.24 7.02 -3.99
CA LYS A 65 -12.64 7.31 -5.38
C LYS A 65 -12.42 6.10 -6.28
N LEU A 66 -11.27 5.42 -6.15
CA LEU A 66 -10.97 4.19 -6.88
C LEU A 66 -12.01 3.10 -6.57
N ALA A 67 -12.38 2.91 -5.31
CA ALA A 67 -13.40 1.94 -4.91
C ALA A 67 -14.77 2.21 -5.55
N ARG A 68 -15.15 3.48 -5.70
CA ARG A 68 -16.39 3.87 -6.38
C ARG A 68 -16.34 3.66 -7.90
N GLN A 69 -15.16 3.75 -8.49
CA GLN A 69 -14.95 3.56 -9.94
C GLN A 69 -14.81 2.08 -10.33
N HIS A 70 -14.39 1.23 -9.39
CA HIS A 70 -14.18 -0.20 -9.59
C HIS A 70 -15.04 -1.02 -8.61
N PRO A 71 -16.38 -1.01 -8.75
CA PRO A 71 -17.30 -1.65 -7.79
C PRO A 71 -17.21 -3.18 -7.78
N ASP A 72 -16.59 -3.77 -8.79
CA ASP A 72 -16.34 -5.21 -8.97
C ASP A 72 -15.02 -5.68 -8.36
N GLN A 73 -14.20 -4.76 -7.84
CA GLN A 73 -12.87 -5.04 -7.31
C GLN A 73 -12.74 -4.61 -5.85
N GLN A 74 -11.86 -5.29 -5.11
CA GLN A 74 -11.56 -4.92 -3.74
C GLN A 74 -10.46 -3.86 -3.72
N VAL A 75 -10.76 -2.67 -3.22
CA VAL A 75 -9.76 -1.62 -3.06
C VAL A 75 -9.24 -1.60 -1.63
N VAL A 76 -7.95 -1.84 -1.46
CA VAL A 76 -7.28 -1.85 -0.15
C VAL A 76 -6.38 -0.63 -0.05
N PHE A 77 -6.50 0.14 1.03
CA PHE A 77 -5.59 1.24 1.34
C PHE A 77 -4.67 0.87 2.50
N PHE A 78 -3.38 0.75 2.22
CA PHE A 78 -2.34 0.52 3.21
C PHE A 78 -1.89 1.87 3.79
N ALA A 79 -2.52 2.21 4.91
CA ALA A 79 -2.23 3.40 5.68
C ALA A 79 -0.98 3.19 6.55
N ILE A 80 -0.12 4.20 6.52
CA ILE A 80 1.10 4.30 7.34
C ILE A 80 1.21 5.73 7.83
N GLY A 81 1.31 5.88 9.15
CA GLY A 81 1.41 7.17 9.83
C GLY A 81 1.67 6.96 11.32
N PHE A 82 2.29 7.96 11.96
CA PHE A 82 2.26 8.11 13.42
C PHE A 82 0.92 8.73 13.87
N GLU A 83 0.68 8.84 15.18
CA GLU A 83 -0.59 9.22 15.82
C GLU A 83 -1.35 10.45 15.24
N THR A 84 -0.72 11.26 14.37
CA THR A 84 -1.32 12.45 13.74
C THR A 84 -1.97 12.23 12.38
N THR A 85 -1.98 10.99 11.85
CA THR A 85 -2.83 10.64 10.70
C THR A 85 -3.94 9.71 11.19
N PRO A 86 -4.98 10.22 11.88
CA PRO A 86 -6.12 9.39 12.24
C PRO A 86 -6.75 8.79 10.96
N PRO A 87 -7.21 7.53 11.01
CA PRO A 87 -7.72 6.79 9.86
C PRO A 87 -8.95 7.43 9.21
#